data_AF-A0A166VEP7-F1
#
_entry.id   AF-A0A166VEP7-F1
#
_cell.length_a   1.000
_cell.length_b   1.000
_cell.length_c   1.000
_cell.angle_alpha   90.00
_cell.angle_beta   90.00
_cell.angle_gamma   90.00
#
_symmetry.space_group_name_H-M   'P 1'
#
loop_
_entity.id
_entity.type
_entity.pdbx_description
1 polymer ?
#
loop_
_entity_poly.entity_id
_entity_poly.type
_entity_poly.pdbx_seq_one_letter_code
_entity_poly.pdbx_strand_id
1 'polypeptide(L)' 'PDPRYLKLHAACAQVAHLSGAAEYIDNILRDLEEIRVLANDGSSADLLDFQLSPLVN' A
#
# COMPACT_ATOMS: atom_id res chain seq x y z
N PRO A 1 -4.75 31.94 7.91
CA PRO A 1 -4.03 30.70 7.55
C PRO A 1 -2.54 30.99 7.31
N ASP A 2 -1.63 30.42 8.11
CA ASP A 2 -0.18 30.57 7.94
C ASP A 2 0.40 29.35 7.20
N PRO A 3 1.10 29.54 6.07
CA PRO A 3 1.70 28.47 5.27
C PRO A 3 2.62 27.50 6.04
N ARG A 4 3.27 27.97 7.11
CA ARG A 4 4.17 27.13 7.93
C ARG A 4 3.43 26.00 8.61
N TYR A 5 2.27 26.28 9.18
CA TYR A 5 1.46 25.25 9.86
C TYR A 5 0.79 24.30 8.87
N LEU A 6 0.43 24.77 7.67
CA LEU A 6 -0.08 23.90 6.60
C LEU A 6 0.95 22.88 6.14
N LYS A 7 2.22 23.28 5.99
CA LYS A 7 3.32 22.36 5.66
C LYS A 7 3.52 21.30 6.73
N LEU A 8 3.48 21.70 8.02
CA LEU A 8 3.59 20.76 9.13
C LEU A 8 2.41 19.77 9.12
N HIS A 9 1.19 20.25 8.92
CA HIS A 9 0.01 19.39 8.86
C HIS A 9 0.08 18.41 7.68
N ALA A 10 0.51 18.87 6.50
CA ALA A 10 0.70 18.02 5.34
C ALA A 10 1.74 16.91 5.60
N ALA A 11 2.86 17.24 6.24
CA ALA A 11 3.86 16.24 6.62
C ALA A 11 3.30 15.23 7.63
N CYS A 12 2.57 15.68 8.66
CA CYS A 12 1.92 14.77 9.61
C CYS A 12 0.87 13.89 8.94
N ALA A 13 0.07 14.42 8.01
CA ALA A 13 -0.91 13.65 7.26
C ALA A 13 -0.25 12.60 6.37
N GLN A 14 0.87 12.95 5.70
CA GLN A 14 1.67 11.99 4.94
C GLN A 14 2.22 10.89 5.83
N VAL A 15 2.86 11.24 6.95
CA VAL A 15 3.39 10.26 7.90
C VAL A 15 2.27 9.37 8.43
N ALA A 16 1.13 9.93 8.85
CA ALA A 16 0.01 9.16 9.37
C ALA A 16 -0.59 8.22 8.31
N HIS A 17 -0.73 8.69 7.06
CA HIS A 17 -1.18 7.89 5.94
C HIS A 17 -0.23 6.72 5.64
N LEU A 18 1.08 6.96 5.74
CA LEU A 18 2.11 5.95 5.50
C LEU A 18 2.42 5.07 6.72
N SER A 19 2.01 5.46 7.92
CA SER A 19 2.33 4.75 9.18
C SER A 19 1.70 3.35 9.26
N GLY A 20 0.69 3.05 8.44
CA GLY A 20 0.14 1.70 8.26
C GLY A 20 0.55 1.01 6.95
N ALA A 21 1.23 1.73 6.05
CA ALA A 21 1.57 1.19 4.73
C ALA A 21 2.65 0.11 4.80
N ALA A 22 3.58 0.20 5.77
CA ALA A 22 4.64 -0.79 5.93
C ALA A 22 4.10 -2.19 6.26
N GLU A 23 3.15 -2.29 7.20
CA GLU A 23 2.51 -3.56 7.57
C GLU A 23 1.67 -4.12 6.41
N TYR A 24 0.96 -3.26 5.68
CA TYR A 24 0.21 -3.67 4.49
C TYR A 24 1.13 -4.22 3.39
N ILE A 25 2.25 -3.54 3.10
CA ILE A 25 3.25 -4.01 2.14
C ILE A 25 3.87 -5.33 2.60
N ASP A 26 4.21 -5.47 3.89
CA ASP A 26 4.79 -6.70 4.43
C ASP A 26 3.84 -7.89 4.28
N ASN A 27 2.54 -7.69 4.55
CA ASN A 27 1.52 -8.71 4.32
C ASN A 27 1.41 -9.09 2.83
N ILE A 28 1.41 -8.12 1.91
CA ILE A 28 1.41 -8.39 0.46
C ILE A 28 2.63 -9.23 0.06
N LEU A 29 3.82 -8.86 0.55
CA LEU A 29 5.06 -9.57 0.21
C LEU A 29 5.04 -11.00 0.74
N ARG A 30 4.58 -11.22 1.97
CA ARG A 30 4.39 -12.57 2.52
C ARG A 30 3.36 -13.36 1.71
N ASP A 31 2.23 -12.75 1.39
CA ASP A 31 1.16 -13.40 0.64
C ASP A 31 1.62 -13.78 -0.78
N LEU A 32 2.50 -13.00 -1.42
CA LEU A 32 3.11 -13.39 -2.70
C LEU A 32 3.98 -14.66 -2.59
N GLU A 33 4.61 -14.89 -1.44
CA GLU A 33 5.41 -16.09 -1.19
C GLU A 33 4.52 -17.32 -0.90
N GLU A 34 3.41 -17.12 -0.19
CA GLU A 34 2.54 -18.19 0.30
C GLU A 34 1.40 -18.56 -0.67
N ILE A 35 0.77 -17.56 -1.31
CA ILE A 35 -0.42 -17.72 -2.14
C ILE A 35 -0.02 -18.05 -3.57
N ARG A 36 -0.37 -19.27 -4.00
CA ARG A 36 -0.04 -19.80 -5.33
C ARG A 36 -1.12 -19.56 -6.39
N VAL A 37 -2.34 -19.25 -5.96
CA VAL A 37 -3.51 -19.03 -6.81
C VAL A 37 -4.38 -17.94 -6.20
N LEU A 38 -5.00 -17.11 -7.04
CA LEU A 38 -5.90 -16.07 -6.57
C LEU A 38 -7.18 -16.67 -5.99
N ALA A 39 -7.65 -16.07 -4.90
CA ALA A 39 -8.93 -16.38 -4.29
C ALA A 39 -10.08 -16.09 -5.26
N ASN A 40 -11.00 -17.05 -5.39
CA ASN A 40 -12.15 -16.97 -6.30
C ASN A 40 -13.12 -15.84 -5.95
N ASP A 41 -13.14 -15.39 -4.69
CA ASP A 41 -13.97 -14.27 -4.22
C ASP A 41 -13.37 -12.89 -4.48
N GLY A 42 -12.17 -12.83 -5.08
CA GLY A 42 -11.48 -11.58 -5.39
C GLY A 42 -10.74 -10.94 -4.21
N SER A 43 -10.70 -11.57 -3.04
CA SER A 43 -10.00 -11.06 -1.85
C SER A 43 -8.48 -10.92 -2.01
N SER A 44 -7.92 -11.46 -3.10
CA SER A 44 -6.48 -11.40 -3.45
C SER A 44 -6.18 -10.42 -4.60
N ALA A 45 -7.13 -9.54 -4.96
CA ALA A 45 -6.96 -8.60 -6.06
C ALA A 45 -5.74 -7.67 -5.88
N ASP A 46 -5.43 -7.27 -4.65
CA ASP A 46 -4.28 -6.41 -4.34
C ASP A 46 -2.94 -7.09 -4.68
N LEU A 47 -2.85 -8.42 -4.52
CA LEU A 47 -1.66 -9.19 -4.90
C LEU A 47 -1.47 -9.22 -6.42
N LEU A 48 -2.58 -9.32 -7.16
CA LEU A 48 -2.56 -9.26 -8.62
C LEU A 48 -2.10 -7.88 -9.08
N ASP A 49 -2.65 -6.80 -8.52
CA ASP A 49 -2.27 -5.43 -8.86
C ASP A 49 -0.78 -5.18 -8.57
N PHE A 50 -0.31 -5.57 -7.38
CA PHE A 50 1.09 -5.44 -7.01
C PHE A 50 2.03 -6.16 -8.00
N GLN A 51 1.70 -7.40 -8.37
CA GLN A 51 2.53 -8.21 -9.27
C GLN A 51 2.54 -7.69 -10.72
N LEU A 52 1.43 -7.11 -11.17
CA LEU A 52 1.34 -6.56 -12.52
C LEU A 52 1.86 -5.13 -12.62
N SER A 53 1.92 -4.38 -11.51
CA SER A 53 2.37 -2.99 -11.47
C SER A 53 3.69 -2.70 -12.22
N PRO A 54 4.72 -3.59 -12.22
CA PRO A 54 5.96 -3.35 -12.96
C PRO A 54 5.83 -3.59 -14.47
N LEU A 55 4.79 -4.30 -14.92
CA LEU A 55 4.58 -4.68 -16.32
C LEU A 55 3.74 -3.66 -17.10
N VAL A 56 3.10 -2.71 -16.40
CA VAL A 56 2.21 -1.70 -16.99
C VAL A 56 2.89 -0.33 -17.16
N ASN A 57 4.15 -0.20 -16.76
CA ASN A 57 4.97 1.01 -16.88
C ASN A 57 6.07 0.89 -17.94
#